data_AF-A0A7K3J0Y2-F1
#
_entry.id   AF-A0A7K3J0Y2-F1
#
_cell.length_a   1.000
_cell.length_b   1.000
_cell.length_c   1.000
_cell.angle_alpha   90.00
_cell.angle_beta   90.00
_cell.angle_gamma   90.00
#
_symmetry.space_group_name_H-M   'P 1'
#
loop_
_entity.id
_entity.type
_entity.pdbx_description
1 polymer ?
#
loop_
_entity_poly.entity_id
_entity_poly.type
_entity_poly.pdbx_seq_one_letter_code
_entity_poly.pdbx_strand_id
1 'polypeptide(L)'
;MTEFLGGCSMNIVKDQLDGLLKLKIEGNMTIQNAEAIRAAFVASINNADHLNLSISGVTDIDVSGLQLVCSIHRTLKKLNKHFSLSNQVPEALREVIKSAGYCKSRGCFAYDNIICPIQEVLNV
;
A
#
# COMPACT_ATOMS: atom_id res chain seq x y z
N MET A 1 8.59 -10.51 15.35
CA MET A 1 8.98 -11.71 14.58
C MET A 1 9.13 -11.26 13.14
N THR A 2 10.36 -11.04 12.70
CA THR A 2 10.69 -10.55 11.36
C THR A 2 10.87 -11.77 10.46
N GLU A 3 9.95 -11.98 9.50
CA GLU A 3 10.09 -13.02 8.49
C GLU A 3 11.08 -12.53 7.42
N PHE A 4 12.31 -13.08 7.44
CA PHE A 4 13.28 -12.89 6.37
C PHE A 4 12.99 -13.90 5.26
N LEU A 5 12.43 -13.45 4.14
CA LEU A 5 12.29 -14.28 2.93
C LEU A 5 13.56 -14.13 2.09
N GLY A 6 14.34 -15.21 2.03
CA GLY A 6 15.61 -15.27 1.30
C GLY A 6 15.45 -14.95 -0.19
N GLY A 7 16.27 -14.02 -0.67
CA GLY A 7 16.43 -13.68 -2.09
C GLY A 7 15.99 -12.28 -2.49
N CYS A 8 15.26 -11.54 -1.65
CA CYS A 8 14.74 -10.21 -1.96
C CYS A 8 14.93 -9.26 -0.78
N SER A 9 15.54 -8.10 -1.00
CA SER A 9 15.80 -7.07 0.01
C SER A 9 14.52 -6.35 0.47
N MET A 10 13.45 -7.08 0.80
CA MET A 10 12.18 -6.53 1.26
C MET A 10 11.94 -6.90 2.72
N ASN A 11 11.57 -5.90 3.52
CA ASN A 11 11.24 -6.05 4.94
C ASN A 11 9.83 -5.52 5.20
N ILE A 12 9.04 -6.26 5.99
CA ILE A 12 7.70 -5.87 6.38
C ILE A 12 7.63 -5.81 7.92
N VAL A 13 7.40 -4.63 8.46
CA VAL A 13 7.23 -4.40 9.89
C VAL A 13 5.76 -4.14 10.19
N LYS A 14 5.24 -4.84 11.19
CA LYS A 14 3.85 -4.74 11.65
C LYS A 14 3.84 -4.19 13.07
N ASP A 15 3.03 -3.17 13.31
CA ASP A 15 2.73 -2.63 14.64
C ASP A 15 1.22 -2.48 14.78
N GLN A 16 0.65 -2.92 15.90
CA GLN A 16 -0.79 -2.92 16.13
C GLN A 16 -1.10 -2.26 17.47
N LEU A 17 -1.97 -1.25 17.44
CA LEU A 17 -2.40 -0.50 18.60
C LEU A 17 -3.87 -0.11 18.44
N ASP A 18 -4.72 -0.49 19.40
CA ASP A 18 -6.14 -0.06 19.50
C ASP A 18 -6.93 -0.14 18.18
N GLY A 19 -6.85 -1.27 17.47
CA GLY A 19 -7.57 -1.49 16.20
C GLY A 19 -6.94 -0.82 14.97
N LEU A 20 -5.88 -0.02 15.16
CA LEU A 20 -5.02 0.48 14.10
C LEU A 20 -3.86 -0.50 13.85
N LEU A 21 -3.74 -0.94 12.61
CA LEU A 21 -2.59 -1.68 12.11
C LEU A 21 -1.71 -0.75 11.29
N LYS A 22 -0.48 -0.55 11.74
CA LYS A 22 0.58 0.10 10.96
C LYS A 22 1.39 -0.98 10.26
N LEU A 23 1.43 -0.92 8.94
CA LEU A 23 2.27 -1.77 8.11
C LEU A 23 3.33 -0.92 7.46
N LYS A 24 4.61 -1.17 7.76
CA LYS A 24 5.74 -0.54 7.11
C LYS A 24 6.38 -1.51 6.13
N ILE A 25 6.51 -1.11 4.88
CA ILE A 25 7.23 -1.85 3.85
C ILE A 25 8.52 -1.10 3.55
N GLU A 26 9.62 -1.83 3.52
CA GLU A 26 10.95 -1.34 3.14
C GLU A 26 11.52 -2.23 2.03
N GLY A 27 12.33 -1.64 1.15
CA GLY A 27 12.90 -2.34 0.01
C GLY A 27 12.04 -2.29 -1.26
N ASN A 28 12.05 -3.36 -2.06
CA ASN A 28 11.45 -3.33 -3.40
C ASN A 28 9.97 -3.77 -3.39
N MET A 29 9.07 -2.91 -3.88
CA MET A 29 7.65 -3.20 -4.17
C MET A 29 7.44 -3.48 -5.66
N THR A 30 8.05 -4.55 -6.17
CA THR A 30 7.93 -4.96 -7.58
C THR A 30 7.17 -6.28 -7.71
N ILE A 31 6.88 -6.72 -8.93
CA ILE A 31 6.17 -7.97 -9.20
C ILE A 31 6.81 -9.20 -8.54
N GLN A 32 8.14 -9.24 -8.40
CA GLN A 32 8.89 -10.33 -7.76
C GLN A 32 8.44 -10.57 -6.31
N ASN A 33 7.99 -9.50 -5.68
CA ASN A 33 7.65 -9.41 -4.28
C ASN A 33 6.13 -9.35 -4.03
N ALA A 34 5.34 -9.35 -5.10
CA ALA A 34 3.90 -9.06 -5.05
C ALA A 34 3.12 -10.07 -4.19
N GLU A 35 3.44 -11.36 -4.28
CA GLU A 35 2.72 -12.39 -3.51
C GLU A 35 3.05 -12.31 -2.03
N ALA A 36 4.32 -12.09 -1.66
CA ALA A 36 4.72 -11.92 -0.27
C ALA A 36 4.05 -10.69 0.37
N ILE A 37 4.02 -9.57 -0.36
CA ILE A 37 3.30 -8.36 0.04
C ILE A 37 1.81 -8.67 0.25
N ARG A 38 1.17 -9.29 -0.75
CA ARG A 38 -0.24 -9.66 -0.68
C ARG A 38 -0.55 -10.56 0.51
N ALA A 39 0.24 -11.62 0.73
CA ALA A 39 0.08 -12.53 1.85
C ALA A 39 0.18 -11.81 3.20
N ALA A 40 1.16 -10.89 3.34
CA ALA A 40 1.32 -10.09 4.53
C ALA A 40 0.10 -9.19 4.82
N PHE A 41 -0.50 -8.60 3.78
CA PHE A 41 -1.74 -7.82 3.92
C PHE A 41 -2.93 -8.68 4.31
N VAL A 42 -3.14 -9.82 3.63
CA VAL A 42 -4.26 -10.73 3.93
C VAL A 42 -4.18 -11.27 5.35
N ALA A 43 -2.98 -11.60 5.83
CA ALA A 43 -2.78 -12.07 7.21
C ALA A 43 -3.11 -11.00 8.26
N SER A 44 -3.05 -9.71 7.90
CA SER A 44 -3.14 -8.61 8.86
C SER A 44 -4.46 -7.83 8.81
N ILE A 45 -5.19 -7.88 7.68
CA ILE A 45 -6.44 -7.14 7.49
C ILE A 45 -7.61 -7.61 8.38
N ASN A 46 -7.59 -8.87 8.83
CA ASN A 46 -8.70 -9.43 9.60
C ASN A 46 -8.79 -8.85 11.03
N ASN A 47 -7.66 -8.42 11.61
CA ASN A 47 -7.58 -8.06 13.02
C ASN A 47 -7.54 -6.54 13.27
N ALA A 48 -7.74 -5.72 12.25
CA ALA A 48 -7.65 -4.27 12.36
C ALA A 48 -8.77 -3.57 11.59
N ASP A 49 -9.34 -2.52 12.15
CA ASP A 49 -10.40 -1.73 11.51
C ASP A 49 -9.83 -0.59 10.67
N HIS A 50 -8.59 -0.21 10.94
CA HIS A 50 -7.83 0.74 10.15
C HIS A 50 -6.45 0.18 9.83
N LEU A 51 -6.10 0.19 8.55
CA LEU A 51 -4.74 -0.03 8.06
C LEU A 51 -4.08 1.30 7.67
N ASN A 52 -2.95 1.62 8.30
CA ASN A 52 -2.04 2.67 7.85
C ASN A 52 -0.81 2.03 7.20
N LEU A 53 -0.59 2.31 5.92
CA LEU A 53 0.53 1.80 5.14
C LEU A 53 1.64 2.86 5.05
N SER A 54 2.82 2.52 5.55
CA SER A 54 4.05 3.29 5.37
C SER A 54 4.94 2.62 4.33
N ILE A 55 5.31 3.37 3.29
CA ILE A 55 6.21 2.93 2.23
C ILE A 55 7.45 3.82 2.15
N SER A 56 7.77 4.54 3.22
CA SER A 56 8.88 5.50 3.24
C SER A 56 10.25 4.84 3.05
N GLY A 57 10.38 3.55 3.38
CA GLY A 57 11.59 2.77 3.13
C GLY A 57 11.59 2.00 1.80
N VAL A 58 10.58 2.19 0.94
CA VAL A 58 10.53 1.54 -0.36
C VAL A 58 11.52 2.22 -1.31
N THR A 59 12.45 1.44 -1.85
CA THR A 59 13.53 1.91 -2.72
C THR A 59 13.17 1.84 -4.20
N ASP A 60 12.30 0.90 -4.57
CA ASP A 60 11.85 0.70 -5.95
C ASP A 60 10.40 0.20 -5.95
N ILE A 61 9.61 0.62 -6.94
CA ILE A 61 8.20 0.24 -7.08
C ILE A 61 7.82 0.21 -8.56
N ASP A 62 7.09 -0.81 -8.98
CA ASP A 62 6.55 -0.92 -10.33
C ASP A 62 5.02 -0.81 -10.34
N VAL A 63 4.43 -0.94 -11.53
CA VAL A 63 2.98 -0.92 -11.71
C VAL A 63 2.28 -2.00 -10.88
N SER A 64 2.90 -3.17 -10.69
CA SER A 64 2.35 -4.24 -9.86
C SER A 64 2.32 -3.85 -8.39
N GLY A 65 3.38 -3.21 -7.89
CA GLY A 65 3.41 -2.62 -6.55
C GLY A 65 2.31 -1.59 -6.34
N LEU A 66 2.12 -0.67 -7.29
CA LEU A 66 1.02 0.30 -7.27
C LEU A 66 -0.37 -0.39 -7.29
N GLN A 67 -0.53 -1.41 -8.12
CA GLN A 67 -1.78 -2.17 -8.24
C GLN A 67 -2.12 -2.94 -6.97
N LEU A 68 -1.13 -3.41 -6.22
CA LEU A 68 -1.35 -4.02 -4.91
C LEU A 68 -1.94 -3.00 -3.93
N VAL A 69 -1.37 -1.79 -3.84
CA VAL A 69 -1.92 -0.71 -2.99
C VAL A 69 -3.37 -0.40 -3.36
N CYS A 70 -3.67 -0.31 -4.66
CA CYS A 70 -5.04 -0.13 -5.14
C CYS A 70 -5.97 -1.29 -4.74
N SER A 71 -5.48 -2.52 -4.85
CA SER A 71 -6.26 -3.73 -4.52
C SER A 71 -6.54 -3.84 -3.02
N ILE A 72 -5.61 -3.42 -2.17
CA ILE A 72 -5.76 -3.38 -0.71
C ILE A 72 -6.81 -2.34 -0.33
N HIS A 73 -6.70 -1.12 -0.86
CA HIS A 73 -7.69 -0.08 -0.64
C HIS A 73 -9.10 -0.57 -1.03
N ARG A 74 -9.22 -1.22 -2.21
CA ARG A 74 -10.50 -1.78 -2.66
C ARG A 74 -11.03 -2.87 -1.72
N THR A 75 -10.15 -3.74 -1.22
CA THR A 75 -10.52 -4.82 -0.30
C THR A 75 -10.97 -4.29 1.05
N LEU A 76 -10.20 -3.38 1.66
CA LEU A 76 -10.55 -2.74 2.93
C LEU A 76 -11.90 -2.05 2.86
N LYS A 77 -12.15 -1.32 1.77
CA LYS A 77 -13.45 -0.69 1.58
C LYS A 77 -14.59 -1.69 1.48
N LYS A 78 -14.42 -2.79 0.74
CA LYS A 78 -15.44 -3.87 0.67
C LYS A 78 -15.73 -4.49 2.05
N LEU A 79 -14.75 -4.46 2.94
CA LEU A 79 -14.86 -4.92 4.32
C LEU A 79 -15.32 -3.81 5.30
N ASN A 80 -15.67 -2.62 4.82
CA ASN A 80 -15.98 -1.43 5.63
C ASN A 80 -14.87 -1.05 6.62
N LYS A 81 -13.61 -1.25 6.22
CA LYS A 81 -12.40 -0.89 6.98
C LYS A 81 -11.71 0.33 6.38
N HIS A 82 -10.98 1.07 7.21
CA HIS A 82 -10.26 2.28 6.82
C HIS A 82 -8.88 1.97 6.25
N PHE A 83 -8.44 2.77 5.28
CA PHE A 83 -7.12 2.69 4.68
C PHE A 83 -6.50 4.08 4.56
N SER A 84 -5.24 4.25 4.98
CA SER A 84 -4.47 5.47 4.73
C SER A 84 -3.02 5.16 4.37
N LEU A 85 -2.42 6.04 3.57
CA LEU A 85 -0.97 6.07 3.31
C LEU A 85 -0.31 7.04 4.29
N SER A 86 0.89 6.71 4.77
CA SER A 86 1.71 7.65 5.53
C SER A 86 2.16 8.81 4.64
N ASN A 87 2.33 10.00 5.22
CA ASN A 87 2.68 11.23 4.50
C ASN A 87 4.01 11.16 3.74
N GLN A 88 4.93 10.29 4.17
CA GLN A 88 6.21 10.09 3.50
C GLN A 88 6.09 8.99 2.44
N VAL A 89 5.91 9.42 1.20
CA VAL A 89 5.87 8.57 0.01
C VAL A 89 7.10 8.78 -0.87
N PRO A 90 7.75 7.71 -1.36
CA PRO A 90 8.96 7.81 -2.16
C PRO A 90 8.66 8.39 -3.56
N GLU A 91 9.63 9.08 -4.16
CA GLU A 91 9.49 9.64 -5.51
C GLU A 91 9.20 8.55 -6.56
N ALA A 92 9.79 7.36 -6.39
CA ALA A 92 9.52 6.22 -7.27
C ALA A 92 8.02 5.91 -7.38
N LEU A 93 7.24 6.04 -6.30
CA LEU A 93 5.79 5.88 -6.37
C LEU A 93 5.14 6.99 -7.20
N ARG A 94 5.54 8.25 -7.01
CA ARG A 94 5.01 9.39 -7.77
C ARG A 94 5.29 9.24 -9.27
N GLU A 95 6.49 8.80 -9.63
CA GLU A 95 6.88 8.52 -11.02
C GLU A 95 6.05 7.40 -11.63
N VAL A 96 5.87 6.28 -10.93
CA VAL A 96 5.05 5.16 -11.42
C VAL A 96 3.59 5.54 -11.57
N ILE A 97 3.02 6.32 -10.64
CA ILE A 97 1.65 6.82 -10.77
C ILE A 97 1.49 7.68 -12.03
N LYS A 98 2.45 8.57 -12.31
CA LYS A 98 2.44 9.44 -13.49
C LYS A 98 2.62 8.64 -14.79
N SER A 99 3.65 7.79 -14.86
CA SER A 99 3.99 7.04 -16.06
C SER A 99 2.97 5.96 -16.41
N ALA A 100 2.33 5.34 -15.42
CA ALA A 100 1.26 4.36 -15.61
C ALA A 100 -0.12 5.00 -15.88
N GLY A 101 -0.22 6.34 -15.91
CA GLY A 101 -1.47 7.05 -16.22
C GLY A 101 -2.50 7.06 -15.08
N TYR A 102 -2.12 6.69 -13.86
CA TYR A 102 -3.00 6.70 -12.68
C TYR A 102 -3.31 8.12 -12.18
N CYS A 103 -2.60 9.14 -12.67
CA CYS A 103 -2.89 10.55 -12.36
C CYS A 103 -4.18 11.09 -12.98
N LYS A 104 -4.70 10.43 -14.01
CA LYS A 104 -5.92 10.85 -14.73
C LYS A 104 -7.12 9.94 -14.46
N SER A 105 -6.91 8.80 -13.80
CA SER A 105 -8.00 7.91 -13.47
C SER A 105 -8.76 8.46 -12.27
N ARG A 106 -10.10 8.46 -12.35
CA ARG A 106 -10.94 8.60 -11.17
C ARG A 106 -10.47 7.53 -10.17
N GLY A 107 -10.33 7.87 -8.90
CA GLY A 107 -9.80 6.96 -7.87
C GLY A 107 -10.56 5.64 -7.83
N CYS A 108 -10.12 4.68 -7.00
CA CYS A 108 -10.68 3.32 -6.97
C CYS A 108 -12.23 3.26 -6.89
N PHE A 109 -12.87 4.33 -6.42
CA PHE A 109 -14.32 4.48 -6.28
C PHE A 109 -14.80 5.85 -6.78
N ALA A 110 -14.70 6.05 -8.09
CA ALA A 110 -15.06 7.25 -8.85
C ALA A 110 -16.42 7.92 -8.54
N TYR A 111 -17.33 7.24 -7.84
CA TYR A 111 -18.70 7.69 -7.55
C TYR A 111 -19.01 7.81 -6.06
N ASP A 112 -18.05 7.47 -5.19
CA ASP A 112 -18.19 7.66 -3.76
C ASP A 112 -17.37 8.88 -3.35
N ASN A 113 -17.81 9.63 -2.33
CA ASN A 113 -17.07 10.76 -1.73
C ASN A 113 -15.82 10.31 -0.94
N ILE A 114 -15.16 9.24 -1.41
CA ILE A 114 -14.06 8.57 -0.75
C ILE A 114 -12.78 8.92 -1.49
N ILE A 115 -11.88 9.59 -0.77
CA ILE A 115 -10.57 9.98 -1.27
C ILE A 115 -9.75 8.71 -1.49
N CYS A 116 -9.23 8.54 -2.70
CA CYS A 116 -8.31 7.45 -3.00
C CYS A 116 -6.91 7.84 -2.55
N PRO A 117 -6.23 7.05 -1.69
CA PRO A 117 -4.91 7.46 -1.17
C PRO A 117 -3.84 7.65 -2.27
N ILE A 118 -3.96 6.94 -3.40
CA ILE A 118 -3.08 7.15 -4.57
C ILE A 118 -3.32 8.51 -5.24
N GLN A 119 -4.55 9.02 -5.24
CA GLN A 119 -4.83 10.37 -5.75
C GLN A 119 -4.40 11.45 -4.76
N GLU A 120 -4.51 11.18 -3.46
CA GLU A 120 -4.03 12.09 -2.41
C GLU A 120 -2.52 12.33 -2.54
N VAL A 121 -1.74 11.28 -2.82
CA VAL A 121 -0.29 11.36 -3.07
C VAL A 121 0.08 12.31 -4.22
N LEU A 122 -0.80 12.52 -5.20
CA LEU A 122 -0.54 13.41 -6.33
C LEU A 122 -0.91 14.88 -6.07
N ASN A 123 -1.72 15.15 -5.05
CA ASN A 123 -2.21 16.49 -4.72
C ASN A 123 -1.34 17.21 -3.66
N VAL A 124 -0.22 16.61 -3.27
CA VAL A 124 0.79 17.13 -2.32
C VAL A 124 2.10 17.36 -3.05
#